data_AF-A0AB36TJ93-F1
#
_entry.id   AF-A0AB36TJ93-F1
#
_cell.length_a   1.000
_cell.length_b   1.000
_cell.length_c   1.000
_cell.angle_alpha   90.00
_cell.angle_beta   90.00
_cell.angle_gamma   90.00
#
_symmetry.space_group_name_H-M   'P 1'
#
loop_
_entity.id
_entity.type
_entity.pdbx_description
1 polymer ?
#
loop_
_entity_poly.entity_id
_entity_poly.type
_entity_poly.pdbx_seq_one_letter_code
_entity_poly.pdbx_strand_id
1 'polypeptide(L)' 'MKCFVAGTMILTATGLVAIENIKAGDKVIATNPETFEVAEKTVLETYVRETTELLHLRIG' A
#
# COMPACT_ATOMS: atom_id res chain seq x y z
N MET A 1 13.99 -3.26 -5.62
CA MET A 1 12.58 -3.27 -5.17
C MET A 1 12.52 -2.73 -3.75
N LYS A 2 11.66 -1.74 -3.47
CA LYS A 2 11.45 -1.16 -2.14
C LYS A 2 10.03 -1.56 -1.66
N CYS A 3 9.90 -2.01 -0.42
CA CYS A 3 8.64 -2.45 0.17
C CYS A 3 8.39 -1.64 1.44
N PHE A 4 7.11 -1.52 1.83
CA PHE A 4 6.75 -1.02 3.16
C PHE A 4 6.92 -2.13 4.20
N VAL A 5 7.05 -1.73 5.47
CA VAL A 5 7.15 -2.68 6.59
C VAL A 5 5.80 -3.33 6.87
N ALA A 6 5.82 -4.58 7.37
CA ALA A 6 4.64 -5.23 7.91
C ALA A 6 3.97 -4.35 9.00
N GLY A 7 2.65 -4.36 9.06
CA GLY A 7 1.86 -3.46 9.89
C GLY A 7 1.64 -2.06 9.30
N THR A 8 2.16 -1.77 8.10
CA THR A 8 1.76 -0.54 7.37
C THR A 8 0.30 -0.67 6.96
N MET A 9 -0.53 0.29 7.36
CA MET A 9 -1.97 0.28 7.09
C MET A 9 -2.27 0.81 5.68
N ILE A 10 -3.07 0.06 4.92
CA ILE A 10 -3.58 0.41 3.60
C ILE A 10 -5.06 0.74 3.73
N LEU A 11 -5.49 1.85 3.11
CA LEU A 11 -6.89 2.26 3.09
C LEU A 11 -7.66 1.49 2.01
N THR A 12 -8.76 0.87 2.40
CA THR A 12 -9.75 0.22 1.51
C THR A 12 -11.13 0.81 1.76
N ALA A 13 -12.11 0.46 0.93
CA ALA A 13 -13.50 0.87 1.12
C ALA A 13 -14.14 0.31 2.42
N THR A 14 -13.57 -0.76 2.99
CA THR A 14 -14.08 -1.41 4.21
C THR A 14 -13.28 -1.05 5.47
N GLY A 15 -12.21 -0.26 5.34
CA GLY A 15 -11.39 0.20 6.46
C GLY A 15 -9.90 0.06 6.20
N LEU A 16 -9.12 0.03 7.28
CA LEU A 16 -7.66 -0.15 7.22
C LEU A 16 -7.32 -1.64 7.25
N VAL A 17 -6.41 -2.05 6.36
CA VAL A 17 -5.89 -3.42 6.27
C VAL A 17 -4.37 -3.36 6.28
N ALA A 18 -3.73 -4.21 7.08
CA ALA A 18 -2.26 -4.31 7.09
C ALA A 18 -1.75 -4.80 5.72
N ILE A 19 -0.65 -4.21 5.23
CA ILE A 19 -0.14 -4.47 3.87
C ILE A 19 0.16 -5.93 3.58
N GLU A 20 0.61 -6.70 4.58
CA GLU A 20 0.88 -8.14 4.47
C GLU A 20 -0.38 -9.01 4.26
N ASN A 21 -1.57 -8.45 4.48
CA ASN A 21 -2.85 -9.13 4.26
C ASN A 21 -3.49 -8.79 2.90
N ILE A 22 -2.94 -7.81 2.16
CA ILE A 22 -3.41 -7.44 0.83
C ILE A 22 -3.00 -8.50 -0.20
N LYS A 23 -3.89 -8.80 -1.13
CA LYS A 23 -3.69 -9.79 -2.20
C LYS A 23 -4.07 -9.22 -3.57
N ALA A 24 -3.55 -9.84 -4.63
CA ALA A 24 -4.03 -9.56 -5.98
C ALA A 24 -5.55 -9.79 -6.06
N GLY A 25 -6.26 -8.84 -6.67
CA GLY A 25 -7.72 -8.81 -6.73
C GLY A 25 -8.39 -7.96 -5.65
N ASP A 26 -7.71 -7.64 -4.55
CA ASP A 26 -8.25 -6.72 -3.54
C ASP A 26 -8.39 -5.31 -4.12
N LYS A 27 -9.35 -4.54 -3.58
CA LYS A 27 -9.53 -3.13 -3.91
C LYS A 27 -8.98 -2.24 -2.82
N VAL A 28 -8.16 -1.27 -3.22
CA VAL A 28 -7.54 -0.27 -2.34
C VAL A 28 -7.87 1.13 -2.82
N ILE A 29 -7.86 2.11 -1.91
CA ILE A 29 -7.96 3.52 -2.27
C ILE A 29 -6.58 4.00 -2.73
N ALA A 30 -6.49 4.48 -3.97
CA ALA A 30 -5.26 4.96 -4.57
C ALA A 30 -5.46 6.34 -5.19
N THR A 31 -4.39 7.14 -5.19
CA THR A 31 -4.36 8.45 -5.84
C THR A 31 -3.56 8.36 -7.14
N ASN A 32 -4.12 8.84 -8.25
CA ASN A 32 -3.36 9.03 -9.47
C ASN A 32 -2.45 10.28 -9.31
N PRO A 33 -1.11 10.16 -9.43
CA PRO A 33 -0.20 11.28 -9.20
C PRO A 33 -0.24 12.36 -10.30
N GLU A 34 -0.76 12.06 -11.49
CA GLU A 34 -0.88 13.03 -12.59
C GLU A 34 -2.16 13.84 -12.50
N THR A 35 -3.27 13.21 -12.13
CA THR A 35 -4.60 13.83 -12.10
C THR A 35 -5.11 14.19 -10.71
N PHE A 36 -4.44 13.68 -9.66
CA PHE A 36 -4.86 13.75 -8.26
C PHE A 36 -6.23 13.11 -7.95
N GLU A 37 -6.77 12.32 -8.88
CA GLU A 37 -8.00 11.57 -8.67
C GLU A 37 -7.77 10.47 -7.63
N VAL A 38 -8.65 10.41 -6.63
CA VAL A 38 -8.69 9.37 -5.60
C VAL A 38 -9.83 8.41 -5.90
N ALA A 39 -9.53 7.13 -6.08
CA ALA A 39 -10.53 6.12 -6.40
C ALA A 39 -10.12 4.72 -5.92
N GLU A 40 -11.09 3.80 -5.89
CA GLU A 40 -10.82 2.37 -5.73
C GLU A 40 -10.06 1.82 -6.94
N LYS A 41 -8.97 1.10 -6.70
CA LYS A 41 -8.18 0.40 -7.71
C LYS A 41 -7.93 -1.05 -7.29
N THR A 42 -7.92 -1.94 -8.26
CA THR A 42 -7.62 -3.36 -8.05
C THR A 42 -6.11 -3.58 -7.97
N VAL A 43 -5.67 -4.31 -6.95
CA VAL A 43 -4.27 -4.75 -6.82
C VAL A 43 -3.99 -5.83 -7.86
N LEU A 44 -2.97 -5.62 -8.69
CA LEU A 44 -2.59 -6.57 -9.74
C LEU A 44 -1.64 -7.65 -9.24
N GLU A 45 -0.67 -7.25 -8.41
CA GLU A 45 0.38 -8.12 -7.90
C GLU A 45 0.88 -7.58 -6.55
N THR A 46 1.45 -8.47 -5.75
CA THR A 46 2.05 -8.15 -4.45
C THR A 46 3.49 -8.64 -4.41
N TYR A 47 4.38 -7.88 -3.79
CA TYR A 47 5.79 -8.24 -3.63
C TYR A 47 6.19 -8.28 -2.16
N VAL A 48 6.87 -9.35 -1.74
CA VAL A 48 7.41 -9.52 -0.39
C VAL A 48 8.93 -9.50 -0.45
N ARG A 49 9.56 -8.78 0.48
CA ARG A 49 11.02 -8.67 0.60
C ARG A 49 11.43 -8.65 2.07
N GLU A 50 12.44 -9.43 2.42
CA GLU A 50 13.14 -9.36 3.70
C GLU A 50 14.37 -8.45 3.58
N THR A 51 14.61 -7.59 4.59
CA THR A 51 15.75 -6.68 4.63
C THR A 51 16.01 -6.17 6.05
N THR A 52 17.24 -5.79 6.34
CA THR A 52 17.65 -5.14 7.60
C THR A 52 17.80 -3.62 7.48
N GLU A 53 17.62 -3.06 6.27
CA GLU A 53 17.74 -1.63 6.00
C GLU A 53 16.35 -0.98 5.88
N LEU A 54 16.13 0.13 6.58
CA LEU A 54 14.86 0.86 6.61
C LEU A 54 15.09 2.38 6.49
N LEU A 55 14.19 3.06 5.78
CA LEU A 55 14.09 4.52 5.77
C LEU A 55 12.80 4.93 6.47
N HIS A 56 12.90 5.68 7.57
CA HIS A 56 11.75 6.23 8.28
C HIS A 56 11.54 7.68 7.84
N LEU A 57 10.42 7.94 7.16
CA LEU A 57 10.01 9.28 6.73
C LEU A 57 8.91 9.82 7.65
N ARG A 58 9.04 11.07 8.08
CA ARG A 58 8.00 11.81 8.80
C ARG A 58 7.75 13.13 8.07
N ILE A 59 6.51 13.35 7.65
CA ILE A 59 6.05 14.62 7.09
C ILE A 59 5.29 15.34 8.20
N GLY A 60 5.56 16.64 8.39
CA GLY A 60 4.94 17.50 9.40
C GLY A 60 4.27 18.70 8.74
#